data_AF-A0A815MTW1-F1
#
_entry.id   AF-A0A815MTW1-F1
#
_cell.length_a   1.000
_cell.length_b   1.000
_cell.length_c   1.000
_cell.angle_alpha   90.00
_cell.angle_beta   90.00
_cell.angle_gamma   90.00
#
_symmetry.space_group_name_H-M   'P 1'
#
loop_
_entity.id
_entity.type
_entity.pdbx_description
1 polymer ?
#
loop_
_entity_poly.entity_id
_entity_poly.type
_entity_poly.pdbx_seq_one_letter_code
_entity_poly.pdbx_strand_id
1 'polypeptide(L)'
;MCLYLLDGRFEQLRTLYIELANILSPSEIENQRKIPNLKSFVLSCMARTFYYNELILPFIYRMSNLEELGLYFTAFVNETFIDGNSLKKDILNHMLQLKQFAFDIRSIMSIKNQMNLPSKEDIQ
;
A
#
# COMPACT_ATOMS: atom_id res chain seq x y z
N MET A 1 10.85 6.63 5.20
CA MET A 1 12.15 6.39 4.54
C MET A 1 12.52 4.93 4.73
N CYS A 2 12.27 4.06 3.73
CA CYS A 2 12.67 2.64 3.81
C CYS A 2 12.85 1.94 2.44
N LEU A 3 13.29 2.66 1.39
CA LEU A 3 13.59 2.01 0.09
C LEU A 3 15.03 2.16 -0.40
N TYR A 4 15.84 2.99 0.26
CA TYR A 4 17.27 3.12 -0.04
C TYR A 4 18.12 1.89 0.33
N LEU A 5 17.51 0.83 0.88
CA LEU A 5 18.22 -0.39 1.26
C LEU A 5 18.29 -1.45 0.14
N LEU A 6 17.70 -1.21 -1.04
CA LEU A 6 17.65 -2.18 -2.15
C LEU A 6 18.94 -2.17 -2.99
N ASP A 7 20.09 -2.31 -2.33
CA ASP A 7 21.40 -2.33 -2.96
C ASP A 7 21.81 -3.79 -3.29
N GLY A 8 21.62 -4.19 -4.56
CA GLY A 8 22.30 -5.29 -5.28
C GLY A 8 22.25 -6.73 -4.76
N ARG A 9 21.86 -7.00 -3.51
CA ARG A 9 22.07 -8.29 -2.82
C ARG A 9 20.84 -9.20 -2.75
N PHE A 10 19.76 -8.85 -3.43
CA PHE A 10 18.46 -9.54 -3.29
C PHE A 10 18.13 -10.53 -4.40
N GLU A 11 19.09 -10.93 -5.24
CA GLU A 11 18.86 -12.00 -6.20
C GLU A 11 18.45 -13.31 -5.51
N GLN A 12 18.75 -13.51 -4.23
CA GLN A 12 18.32 -14.69 -3.47
C GLN A 12 17.08 -14.44 -2.60
N LEU A 13 16.55 -13.22 -2.58
CA LEU A 13 15.43 -12.84 -1.72
C LEU A 13 14.14 -13.47 -2.25
N ARG A 14 13.52 -14.29 -1.42
CA ARG A 14 12.23 -14.92 -1.73
C ARG A 14 11.05 -14.21 -1.10
N THR A 15 11.25 -13.54 0.04
CA THR A 15 10.20 -12.86 0.78
C THR A 15 10.60 -11.43 1.11
N LEU A 16 9.71 -10.48 0.89
CA LEU A 16 9.92 -9.07 1.19
C LEU A 16 8.69 -8.50 1.90
N TYR A 17 8.92 -7.90 3.07
CA TYR A 17 7.90 -7.20 3.84
C TYR A 17 8.28 -5.73 3.92
N ILE A 18 7.36 -4.85 3.54
CA ILE A 18 7.54 -3.40 3.61
C ILE A 18 6.39 -2.80 4.40
N GLU A 19 6.74 -2.05 5.45
CA GLU A 19 5.81 -1.20 6.18
C GLU A 19 6.12 0.26 5.91
N LEU A 20 5.13 0.98 5.39
CA LEU A 20 5.23 2.38 5.01
C LEU A 20 4.38 3.23 5.93
N ALA A 21 5.02 3.99 6.80
CA ALA A 21 4.36 5.05 7.56
C ALA A 21 4.01 6.28 6.71
N ASN A 22 4.67 6.46 5.55
CA ASN A 22 4.43 7.54 4.60
C ASN A 22 4.54 7.01 3.16
N ILE A 23 3.84 7.64 2.22
CA ILE A 23 3.85 7.24 0.80
C ILE A 23 5.24 7.44 0.21
N LEU A 24 5.61 6.51 -0.67
CA LEU A 24 6.81 6.60 -1.48
C LEU A 24 6.69 7.77 -2.45
N SER A 25 7.73 8.58 -2.57
CA SER A 25 7.76 9.53 -3.69
C SER A 25 7.91 8.75 -5.00
N PRO A 26 7.37 9.24 -6.13
CA PRO A 26 7.52 8.59 -7.44
C PRO A 26 8.98 8.20 -7.76
N SER A 27 9.91 9.09 -7.38
CA SER A 27 11.35 8.89 -7.54
C SER A 27 11.94 7.73 -6.72
N GLU A 28 11.32 7.33 -5.60
CA GLU A 28 11.77 6.19 -4.79
C GLU A 28 11.40 4.85 -5.43
N ILE A 29 10.38 4.82 -6.30
CA ILE A 29 9.90 3.60 -6.99
C ILE A 29 10.57 3.44 -8.35
N GLU A 30 10.75 4.54 -9.09
CA GLU A 30 11.32 4.49 -10.44
C GLU A 30 12.72 3.87 -10.48
N ASN A 31 13.53 4.13 -9.45
CA ASN A 31 14.91 3.65 -9.34
C ASN A 31 15.05 2.15 -8.98
N GLN A 32 13.94 1.43 -8.77
CA GLN A 32 14.00 0.04 -8.33
C GLN A 32 14.12 -0.94 -9.49
N ARG A 33 15.20 -1.72 -9.46
CA ARG A 33 15.45 -2.83 -10.39
C ARG A 33 14.43 -3.96 -10.18
N LYS A 34 14.22 -4.78 -11.22
CA LYS A 34 13.42 -6.02 -11.11
C LYS A 34 13.96 -6.90 -10.00
N ILE A 35 13.06 -7.55 -9.23
CA ILE A 35 13.40 -8.53 -8.19
C ILE A 35 12.89 -9.90 -8.67
N PRO A 36 13.58 -10.55 -9.62
CA PRO A 36 13.02 -11.67 -10.39
C PRO A 36 12.74 -12.92 -9.56
N ASN A 37 13.42 -13.08 -8.42
CA ASN A 37 13.36 -14.28 -7.58
C ASN A 37 12.42 -14.13 -6.37
N LEU A 38 11.75 -12.98 -6.24
CA LEU A 38 10.81 -12.75 -5.16
C LEU A 38 9.53 -13.58 -5.38
N LYS A 39 9.12 -14.29 -4.33
CA LYS A 39 7.97 -15.20 -4.31
C LYS A 39 6.85 -14.71 -3.41
N SER A 40 7.19 -14.02 -2.34
CA SER A 40 6.23 -13.48 -1.38
C SER A 40 6.50 -12.00 -1.14
N PHE A 41 5.48 -11.17 -1.28
CA PHE A 41 5.56 -9.73 -1.03
C PHE A 41 4.41 -9.28 -0.17
N VAL A 42 4.72 -8.52 0.88
CA VAL A 42 3.71 -7.89 1.73
C VAL A 42 4.00 -6.41 1.83
N LEU A 43 2.98 -5.60 1.51
CA LEU A 43 2.99 -4.17 1.68
C LEU A 43 1.93 -3.77 2.72
N SER A 44 2.38 -3.17 3.80
CA SER A 44 1.53 -2.47 4.74
C SER A 44 1.75 -0.96 4.59
N CYS A 45 0.69 -0.19 4.35
CA CYS A 45 0.78 1.25 4.15
C CYS A 45 -0.22 1.98 5.04
N MET A 46 0.31 2.81 5.93
CA MET A 46 -0.44 3.70 6.83
C MET A 46 -0.48 5.13 6.29
N ALA A 47 -0.69 5.30 5.00
CA ALA A 47 -0.68 6.61 4.36
C ALA A 47 -1.74 6.73 3.26
N ARG A 48 -1.91 7.96 2.75
CA ARG A 48 -3.02 8.31 1.86
C ARG A 48 -3.11 7.37 0.65
N THR A 49 -4.31 6.88 0.34
CA THR A 49 -4.49 5.88 -0.74
C THR A 49 -4.41 6.45 -2.16
N PHE A 50 -4.22 7.76 -2.31
CA PHE A 50 -4.30 8.48 -3.58
C PHE A 50 -3.34 8.01 -4.67
N TYR A 51 -2.16 7.48 -4.31
CA TYR A 51 -1.15 7.09 -5.29
C TYR A 51 -1.14 5.58 -5.58
N TYR A 52 -2.18 4.86 -5.18
CA TYR A 52 -2.20 3.42 -5.35
C TYR A 52 -2.04 3.03 -6.83
N ASN A 53 -2.85 3.63 -7.72
CA ASN A 53 -2.87 3.27 -9.14
C ASN A 53 -1.60 3.73 -9.86
N GLU A 54 -1.06 4.89 -9.47
CA GLU A 54 0.08 5.53 -10.14
C GLU A 54 1.41 4.95 -9.69
N LEU A 55 1.52 4.53 -8.42
CA LEU A 55 2.81 4.17 -7.80
C LEU A 55 2.86 2.72 -7.35
N ILE A 56 1.86 2.26 -6.59
CA ILE A 56 1.89 0.94 -5.98
C ILE A 56 1.63 -0.15 -7.02
N LEU A 57 0.63 0.03 -7.88
CA LEU A 57 0.26 -0.95 -8.90
C LEU A 57 1.40 -1.21 -9.92
N PRO A 58 2.05 -0.18 -10.52
CA PRO A 58 3.19 -0.41 -11.41
C PRO A 58 4.39 -1.03 -10.71
N PHE A 59 4.60 -0.72 -9.42
CA PHE A 59 5.65 -1.33 -8.63
C PHE A 59 5.42 -2.84 -8.44
N ILE A 60 4.21 -3.22 -8.05
CA ILE A 60 3.77 -4.61 -7.89
C ILE A 60 3.93 -5.38 -9.21
N TYR A 61 3.55 -4.79 -10.35
CA TYR A 61 3.69 -5.43 -11.67
C TYR A 61 5.14 -5.74 -12.08
N ARG A 62 6.15 -5.09 -11.48
CA ARG A 62 7.56 -5.46 -11.71
C ARG A 62 7.93 -6.82 -11.07
N MET A 63 7.07 -7.36 -10.20
CA MET A 63 7.25 -8.61 -9.45
C MET A 63 6.36 -9.72 -10.01
N SER A 64 6.41 -9.96 -11.32
CA SER A 64 5.51 -10.89 -12.03
C SER A 64 5.57 -12.35 -11.59
N ASN A 65 6.62 -12.75 -10.86
CA ASN A 65 6.84 -14.13 -10.40
C ASN A 65 6.33 -14.39 -8.97
N LEU A 66 5.64 -13.43 -8.37
CA LEU A 66 5.06 -13.59 -7.03
C LEU A 66 4.05 -14.72 -7.00
N GLU A 67 4.16 -15.53 -5.96
CA GLU A 67 3.22 -16.57 -5.59
C GLU A 67 2.30 -16.11 -4.44
N GLU A 68 2.75 -15.15 -3.64
CA GLU A 68 2.00 -14.58 -2.53
C GLU A 68 2.09 -13.06 -2.53
N LEU A 69 0.94 -12.39 -2.38
CA LEU A 69 0.83 -10.94 -2.29
C LEU A 69 -0.12 -10.54 -1.17
N GLY A 70 0.38 -9.79 -0.20
CA GLY A 70 -0.41 -9.17 0.86
C GLY A 70 -0.39 -7.65 0.73
N LEU A 71 -1.57 -7.04 0.66
CA LEU A 71 -1.74 -5.59 0.57
C LEU A 71 -2.65 -5.11 1.70
N TYR A 72 -2.11 -4.31 2.60
CA TYR A 72 -2.79 -3.84 3.80
C TYR A 72 -2.74 -2.32 3.85
N PHE A 73 -3.86 -1.68 3.62
CA PHE A 73 -3.96 -0.23 3.55
C PHE A 73 -4.74 0.34 4.72
N THR A 74 -4.31 1.51 5.17
CA THR A 74 -5.08 2.34 6.10
C THR A 74 -5.37 3.67 5.42
N ALA A 75 -6.64 3.93 5.12
CA ALA A 75 -7.11 5.13 4.44
C ALA A 75 -7.80 6.10 5.41
N PHE A 76 -7.70 7.41 5.16
CA PHE A 76 -8.54 8.38 5.87
C PHE A 76 -9.91 8.50 5.17
N VAL A 77 -10.99 8.65 5.94
CA VAL A 77 -12.37 8.62 5.41
C VAL A 77 -12.67 9.69 4.34
N ASN A 78 -11.88 10.75 4.26
CA ASN A 78 -12.05 11.82 3.27
C ASN A 78 -11.26 11.58 1.96
N GLU A 79 -10.67 10.40 1.78
CA GLU A 79 -9.86 10.06 0.61
C GLU A 79 -10.63 9.18 -0.38
N THR A 80 -10.27 9.29 -1.66
CA THR A 80 -10.86 8.44 -2.70
C THR A 80 -10.60 6.98 -2.38
N PHE A 81 -11.69 6.22 -2.28
CA PHE A 81 -11.67 4.81 -1.93
C PHE A 81 -11.05 3.99 -3.08
N ILE A 82 -10.11 3.10 -2.76
CA ILE A 82 -9.64 2.09 -3.70
C ILE A 82 -10.80 1.10 -3.88
N ASP A 83 -11.34 0.97 -5.09
CA ASP A 83 -12.29 -0.11 -5.37
C ASP A 83 -11.56 -1.46 -5.31
N GLY A 84 -11.64 -2.12 -4.17
CA GLY A 84 -11.00 -3.41 -3.91
C GLY A 84 -11.44 -4.51 -4.89
N ASN A 85 -12.63 -4.41 -5.49
CA ASN A 85 -13.10 -5.39 -6.46
C ASN A 85 -12.41 -5.23 -7.82
N SER A 86 -12.31 -4.00 -8.30
CA SER A 86 -11.54 -3.69 -9.51
C SER A 86 -10.06 -4.01 -9.30
N LEU A 87 -9.55 -3.71 -8.11
CA LEU A 87 -8.17 -3.99 -7.75
C LEU A 87 -7.81 -5.47 -7.81
N LYS A 88 -8.63 -6.30 -7.18
CA LYS A 88 -8.43 -7.73 -7.16
C LYS A 88 -8.40 -8.28 -8.58
N LYS A 89 -9.27 -7.79 -9.47
CA LYS A 89 -9.28 -8.19 -10.88
C LYS A 89 -7.99 -7.77 -11.58
N ASP A 90 -7.57 -6.52 -11.43
CA ASP A 90 -6.38 -6.00 -12.10
C ASP A 90 -5.11 -6.76 -11.71
N ILE A 91 -4.94 -7.03 -10.41
CA ILE A 91 -3.81 -7.83 -9.91
C ILE A 91 -3.86 -9.27 -10.42
N LEU A 92 -5.02 -9.94 -10.28
CA LEU A 92 -5.15 -11.34 -10.67
C LEU A 92 -4.98 -11.54 -12.19
N ASN A 93 -5.36 -10.55 -13.00
CA ASN A 93 -5.17 -10.59 -14.45
C ASN A 93 -3.69 -10.44 -14.86
N HIS A 94 -2.87 -9.72 -14.08
CA HIS A 94 -1.47 -9.49 -14.41
C HIS A 94 -0.51 -10.48 -13.73
N MET A 95 -0.87 -11.04 -12.58
CA MET A 95 -0.01 -11.91 -11.76
C MET A 95 -0.40 -13.38 -11.87
N LEU A 96 -0.08 -13.98 -13.01
CA LEU A 96 -0.49 -15.36 -13.33
C LEU A 96 0.09 -16.44 -12.41
N GLN A 97 1.17 -16.14 -11.68
CA GLN A 97 1.82 -17.06 -10.75
C GLN A 97 1.26 -16.97 -9.33
N LEU A 98 0.34 -16.03 -9.08
CA LEU A 98 -0.16 -15.71 -7.75
C LEU A 98 -1.09 -16.82 -7.25
N LYS A 99 -0.69 -17.47 -6.16
CA LYS A 99 -1.45 -18.53 -5.49
C LYS A 99 -2.25 -17.98 -4.31
N GLN A 100 -1.72 -16.93 -3.66
CA GLN A 100 -2.35 -16.31 -2.50
C GLN A 100 -2.38 -14.80 -2.68
N PHE A 101 -3.58 -14.22 -2.51
CA PHE A 101 -3.78 -12.78 -2.53
C PHE A 101 -4.61 -12.35 -1.32
N ALA A 102 -4.02 -11.50 -0.49
CA ALA A 102 -4.70 -10.84 0.61
C ALA A 102 -4.77 -9.34 0.35
N PHE A 103 -5.96 -8.77 0.50
CA PHE A 103 -6.20 -7.34 0.41
C PHE A 103 -7.11 -6.92 1.56
N ASP A 104 -6.63 -6.02 2.40
CA ASP A 104 -7.39 -5.40 3.49
C ASP A 104 -7.24 -3.88 3.40
N ILE A 105 -8.34 -3.17 3.59
CA ILE A 105 -8.36 -1.71 3.68
C ILE A 105 -9.13 -1.31 4.93
N ARG A 106 -8.47 -0.53 5.79
CA ARG A 106 -9.04 -0.02 7.03
C ARG A 106 -9.21 1.48 6.93
N SER A 107 -10.32 1.99 7.42
CA SER A 107 -10.59 3.43 7.43
C SER A 107 -10.30 4.01 8.82
N ILE A 108 -9.56 5.11 8.88
CA ILE A 108 -9.39 5.90 10.09
C ILE A 108 -10.19 7.20 9.96
N MET A 109 -11.06 7.45 10.95
CA MET A 109 -11.71 8.74 11.14
C MET A 109 -10.93 9.56 12.16
N SER A 110 -10.56 10.79 11.78
CA SER A 110 -10.03 11.77 12.73
C SER A 110 -11.21 12.43 13.45
N ILE A 111 -11.40 12.14 14.74
CA ILE A 111 -12.45 12.74 15.60
C ILE A 111 -12.04 14.17 16.03
N LYS A 112 -11.37 14.94 15.17
CA LYS A 112 -10.93 16.31 15.50
C LYS A 112 -12.03 17.37 15.36
N ASN A 113 -13.17 17.04 14.73
CA ASN A 113 -14.24 18.01 14.44
C ASN A 113 -15.54 17.81 15.26
N GLN A 114 -15.55 16.99 16.31
CA GLN A 114 -16.78 16.76 17.11
C GLN A 114 -16.74 17.34 18.54
N MET A 115 -15.64 17.96 18.97
CA MET A 115 -15.64 18.72 20.23
C MET A 115 -16.02 20.18 19.99
N ASN A 116 -17.27 20.41 19.56
CA ASN A 116 -17.94 21.64 19.93
C ASN A 116 -18.27 21.49 21.42
N LEU A 117 -17.34 21.86 22.30
CA LEU A 117 -17.70 22.11 23.69
C LEU A 117 -18.76 23.22 23.67
N PRO A 118 -19.90 23.07 24.37
CA PRO A 118 -20.83 24.18 24.53
C PRO A 118 -20.04 25.36 25.10
N SER A 119 -20.14 26.52 24.46
CA SER A 119 -19.54 27.73 25.03
C SER A 119 -20.24 27.97 26.37
N LYS A 120 -19.53 28.55 27.33
CA LYS A 120 -20.06 28.83 28.68
C LYS A 120 -21.24 29.83 28.68
N GLU A 121 -21.73 30.21 27.51
CA GLU A 121 -22.87 31.11 27.30
C GLU A 121 -24.21 30.34 27.27
N ASP A 122 -24.19 29.02 27.11
CA ASP A 122 -25.41 28.17 27.06
C ASP A 122 -25.85 27.63 28.44
N ILE A 123 -25.16 28.00 29.53
CA ILE A 123 -25.58 27.70 30.90
C ILE A 123 -26.13 28.99 31.52
N GLN A 124 -27.43 29.20 31.35
CA GLN A 124 -28.24 30.16 32.14
C GLN A 124 -29.25 29.41 32.99
#